data_AF-W2TSX0-F1
#
_entry.id   AF-W2TSX0-F1
#
_cell.length_a   1.000
_cell.length_b   1.000
_cell.length_c   1.000
_cell.angle_alpha   90.00
_cell.angle_beta   90.00
_cell.angle_gamma   90.00
#
_symmetry.space_group_name_H-M   'P 1'
#
loop_
_entity.id
_entity.type
_entity.pdbx_description
1 polymer ?
#
loop_
_entity_poly.entity_id
_entity_poly.type
_entity_poly.pdbx_seq_one_letter_code
_entity_poly.pdbx_strand_id
1 'polypeptide(L)'
;MVLGGEPRVPIHLLLSRVLLTQGVSEIQAMLDDLNMHKSIATSEQADRLRKMDSEVSGSHDLSILNLITRSDAERICGIVRIESDPSPEAEADVDESERLSVQHHVFGTVDGWVYPSRKGGRSVRCSECKCFFTPEDFVAHSHTENRESQ
;
A
#
# COMPACT_ATOMS: atom_id res chain seq x y z
N MET A 1 -8.41 -16.43 0.73
CA MET A 1 -9.62 -17.31 0.80
C MET A 1 -10.84 -16.46 1.15
N VAL A 2 -12.08 -16.92 0.93
CA VAL A 2 -13.28 -16.14 1.27
C VAL A 2 -13.99 -16.76 2.47
N LEU A 3 -14.21 -15.99 3.54
CA LEU A 3 -14.92 -16.39 4.77
C LEU A 3 -16.13 -15.47 4.98
N GLY A 4 -17.35 -16.02 5.03
CA GLY A 4 -18.55 -15.20 5.26
C GLY A 4 -18.80 -14.12 4.20
N GLY A 5 -18.35 -14.33 2.96
CA GLY A 5 -18.42 -13.33 1.88
C GLY A 5 -17.25 -12.35 1.84
N GLU A 6 -16.35 -12.39 2.83
CA GLU A 6 -15.22 -11.49 2.93
C GLU A 6 -13.89 -12.19 2.58
N PRO A 7 -13.11 -11.67 1.62
CA PRO A 7 -11.80 -12.21 1.32
C PRO A 7 -10.83 -11.96 2.49
N ARG A 8 -10.08 -13.00 2.87
CA ARG A 8 -9.07 -12.99 3.92
C ARG A 8 -7.70 -13.46 3.44
N VAL A 9 -6.68 -12.86 4.04
CA VAL A 9 -5.26 -13.03 3.71
C VAL A 9 -4.48 -13.48 4.95
N PRO A 10 -3.57 -14.46 4.85
CA PRO A 10 -2.69 -14.82 5.95
C PRO A 10 -1.70 -13.69 6.29
N ILE A 11 -1.61 -13.31 7.57
CA ILE A 11 -0.75 -12.20 8.02
C ILE A 11 0.72 -12.47 7.67
N HIS A 12 1.18 -13.71 7.84
CA HIS A 12 2.57 -14.06 7.53
C HIS A 12 2.93 -13.83 6.05
N LEU A 13 2.01 -14.10 5.11
CA LEU A 13 2.24 -13.82 3.68
C LEU A 13 2.26 -12.33 3.39
N LEU A 14 1.46 -11.54 4.11
CA LEU A 14 1.51 -10.09 4.01
C LEU A 14 2.88 -9.55 4.43
N LEU A 15 3.39 -10.02 5.56
CA LEU A 15 4.70 -9.66 6.09
C LEU A 15 5.85 -10.12 5.18
N SER A 16 5.80 -11.39 4.72
CA SER A 16 6.91 -11.99 3.95
C SER A 16 6.95 -11.60 2.48
N ARG A 17 5.92 -10.94 1.94
CA ARG A 17 5.89 -10.58 0.51
C ARG A 17 5.68 -9.11 0.25
N VAL A 18 4.79 -8.47 1.01
CA VAL A 18 4.35 -7.11 0.73
C VAL A 18 5.05 -6.10 1.64
N LEU A 19 5.23 -6.46 2.91
CA LEU A 19 5.80 -5.57 3.94
C LEU A 19 7.23 -5.97 4.34
N LEU A 20 7.96 -6.57 3.40
CA LEU A 20 9.30 -7.16 3.61
C LEU A 20 10.33 -6.20 4.21
N THR A 21 10.21 -4.91 3.91
CA THR A 21 11.15 -3.87 4.33
C THR A 21 10.88 -3.34 5.74
N GLN A 22 9.82 -3.82 6.38
CA GLN A 22 9.28 -3.26 7.62
C GLN A 22 9.52 -4.22 8.79
N GLY A 23 9.70 -3.65 9.99
CA GLY A 23 9.84 -4.46 11.19
C GLY A 23 8.55 -5.22 11.47
N VAL A 24 8.61 -6.55 11.60
CA VAL A 24 7.43 -7.38 11.95
C VAL A 24 6.74 -6.86 13.22
N SER A 25 7.52 -6.42 14.22
CA SER A 25 7.00 -5.85 15.47
C SER A 25 6.24 -4.54 15.26
N GLU A 26 6.66 -3.72 14.28
CA GLU A 26 6.03 -2.43 13.97
C GLU A 26 4.69 -2.65 13.28
N ILE A 27 4.65 -3.53 12.28
CA ILE A 27 3.39 -3.94 11.64
C ILE A 27 2.44 -4.58 12.66
N GLN A 28 2.99 -5.38 13.59
CA GLN A 28 2.18 -6.02 14.61
C GLN A 28 1.55 -5.01 15.58
N ALA A 29 2.30 -3.99 15.99
CA ALA A 29 1.78 -2.89 16.79
C ALA A 29 0.71 -2.09 16.04
N MET A 30 0.93 -1.76 14.76
CA MET A 30 -0.06 -1.07 13.93
C MET A 30 -1.38 -1.84 13.78
N LEU A 31 -1.32 -3.17 13.59
CA LEU A 31 -2.51 -4.03 13.56
C LEU A 31 -3.34 -3.90 14.85
N ASP A 32 -2.66 -3.79 15.99
CA ASP A 32 -3.29 -3.68 17.30
C ASP A 32 -3.85 -2.26 17.53
N ASP A 33 -3.08 -1.22 17.19
CA ASP A 33 -3.47 0.19 17.32
C ASP A 33 -4.68 0.54 16.43
N LEU A 34 -4.75 -0.02 15.22
CA LEU A 34 -5.88 0.15 14.30
C LEU A 34 -7.09 -0.74 14.65
N ASN A 35 -6.98 -1.53 15.72
CA ASN A 35 -8.00 -2.46 16.20
C ASN A 35 -8.50 -3.42 15.10
N MET A 36 -7.57 -3.93 14.29
CA MET A 36 -7.88 -4.81 13.15
C MET A 36 -8.17 -6.23 13.62
N HIS A 37 -9.28 -6.78 13.15
CA HIS A 37 -9.73 -8.09 13.58
C HIS A 37 -8.89 -9.23 12.95
N LYS A 38 -8.29 -10.06 13.80
CA LYS A 38 -7.57 -11.28 13.40
C LYS A 38 -8.42 -12.51 13.66
N SER A 39 -8.53 -13.40 12.68
CA SER A 39 -9.16 -14.71 12.84
C SER A 39 -8.14 -15.82 12.68
N ILE A 40 -8.24 -16.86 13.49
CA ILE A 40 -7.43 -18.06 13.34
C ILE A 40 -8.04 -18.94 12.24
N ALA A 41 -7.21 -19.40 11.30
CA ALA A 41 -7.63 -20.33 10.26
C ALA A 41 -7.99 -21.69 10.87
N THR A 42 -9.07 -22.30 10.38
CA THR A 42 -9.40 -23.70 10.71
C THR A 42 -8.38 -24.67 10.11
N SER A 43 -8.33 -25.91 10.60
CA SER A 43 -7.44 -26.94 10.03
C SER A 43 -7.62 -27.09 8.53
N GLU A 44 -8.88 -27.14 8.06
CA GLU A 44 -9.18 -27.26 6.63
C GLU A 44 -8.68 -26.05 5.82
N GLN A 45 -8.84 -24.85 6.36
CA GLN A 45 -8.36 -23.62 5.73
C GLN A 45 -6.83 -23.58 5.66
N ALA A 46 -6.16 -23.98 6.74
CA ALA A 46 -4.70 -24.04 6.81
C ALA A 46 -4.13 -25.07 5.83
N ASP A 47 -4.76 -26.25 5.72
CA ASP A 47 -4.34 -27.28 4.77
C ASP A 47 -4.55 -26.86 3.31
N ARG A 48 -5.63 -26.13 3.02
CA ARG A 48 -5.84 -25.53 1.70
C ARG A 48 -4.76 -24.49 1.38
N LEU A 49 -4.44 -23.60 2.31
CA LEU A 49 -3.39 -22.60 2.12
C LEU A 49 -2.02 -23.23 1.88
N ARG A 50 -1.65 -24.24 2.67
CA ARG A 50 -0.41 -25.00 2.48
C ARG A 50 -0.31 -25.60 1.09
N LYS A 51 -1.39 -26.22 0.59
CA LYS A 51 -1.43 -26.78 -0.77
C LYS A 51 -1.28 -25.73 -1.88
N MET A 52 -1.75 -24.50 -1.63
CA MET A 52 -1.72 -23.42 -2.61
C MET A 52 -0.42 -22.63 -2.58
N ASP A 53 0.34 -22.69 -1.48
CA ASP A 53 1.46 -21.78 -1.24
C ASP A 53 2.62 -22.50 -0.53
N SER A 54 3.78 -22.52 -1.19
CA SER A 54 4.97 -23.22 -0.71
C SER A 54 5.58 -22.60 0.55
N GLU A 55 5.44 -21.29 0.75
CA GLU A 55 5.98 -20.62 1.95
C GLU A 55 5.13 -20.97 3.18
N VAL A 56 3.80 -21.04 3.02
CA VAL A 56 2.90 -21.53 4.06
C VAL A 56 3.22 -22.99 4.42
N SER A 57 3.57 -23.81 3.42
CA SER A 57 3.92 -25.22 3.61
C SER A 57 5.27 -25.43 4.32
N GLY A 58 6.27 -24.59 4.04
CA GLY A 58 7.62 -24.76 4.57
C GLY A 58 7.83 -24.27 6.00
N SER A 59 6.90 -23.48 6.55
CA SER A 59 7.02 -22.93 7.89
C SER A 59 6.39 -23.86 8.93
N HIS A 60 7.22 -24.69 9.57
CA HIS A 60 6.81 -25.61 10.64
C HIS A 60 6.26 -24.88 11.89
N ASP A 61 6.58 -23.60 12.09
CA ASP A 61 6.11 -22.79 13.22
C ASP A 61 4.69 -22.22 13.02
N LEU A 62 4.10 -22.34 11.83
CA LEU A 62 2.75 -21.87 11.52
C LEU A 62 1.67 -22.88 11.92
N SER A 63 1.77 -23.42 13.14
CA SER A 63 0.71 -24.24 13.74
C SER A 63 -0.62 -23.48 13.82
N ILE A 64 -0.56 -22.15 13.93
CA ILE A 64 -1.70 -21.23 13.94
C ILE A 64 -1.51 -20.21 12.82
N LEU A 65 -2.41 -20.22 11.83
CA LEU A 65 -2.43 -19.22 10.77
C LEU A 65 -3.42 -18.11 11.11
N ASN A 66 -2.90 -16.94 11.46
CA ASN A 66 -3.72 -15.73 11.62
C ASN A 66 -4.07 -15.15 10.24
N LEU A 67 -5.34 -14.83 10.07
CA LEU A 67 -5.92 -14.22 8.88
C LEU A 67 -6.48 -12.84 9.23
N ILE A 68 -6.32 -11.90 8.30
CA ILE A 68 -6.99 -10.59 8.32
C ILE A 68 -7.85 -10.43 7.09
N THR A 69 -8.76 -9.46 7.12
CA THR A 69 -9.59 -9.11 5.97
C THR A 69 -8.70 -8.50 4.88
N ARG A 70 -9.11 -8.63 3.61
CA ARG A 70 -8.41 -7.98 2.50
C ARG A 70 -8.39 -6.46 2.68
N SER A 71 -9.50 -5.88 3.14
CA SER A 71 -9.61 -4.44 3.36
C SER A 71 -8.67 -3.95 4.46
N ASP A 72 -8.49 -4.71 5.54
CA ASP A 72 -7.51 -4.39 6.59
C ASP A 72 -6.08 -4.52 6.07
N ALA A 73 -5.80 -5.55 5.25
CA ALA A 73 -4.49 -5.70 4.60
C ALA A 73 -4.18 -4.51 3.69
N GLU A 74 -5.15 -4.09 2.87
CA GLU A 74 -5.03 -2.91 1.99
C GLU A 74 -4.81 -1.63 2.81
N ARG A 75 -5.53 -1.47 3.92
CA ARG A 75 -5.39 -0.33 4.82
C ARG A 75 -4.01 -0.24 5.45
N ILE A 76 -3.47 -1.34 5.97
CA ILE A 76 -2.09 -1.35 6.50
C ILE A 76 -1.10 -1.09 5.39
N CYS A 77 -1.22 -1.74 4.24
CA CYS A 77 -0.33 -1.48 3.12
C CYS A 77 -0.32 -0.01 2.73
N GLY A 78 -1.48 0.66 2.75
CA GLY A 78 -1.58 2.09 2.48
C GLY A 78 -0.85 2.96 3.51
N ILE A 79 -0.90 2.62 4.79
CA ILE A 79 -0.23 3.36 5.87
C ILE A 79 1.28 3.12 5.87
N VAL A 80 1.67 1.85 5.73
CA VAL A 80 3.07 1.40 5.77
C VAL A 80 3.82 1.79 4.51
N ARG A 81 3.08 2.10 3.44
CA ARG A 81 3.67 2.50 2.19
C ARG A 81 4.65 3.63 2.45
N ILE A 82 5.92 3.32 2.25
CA ILE A 82 6.97 4.33 2.23
C ILE A 82 6.64 5.17 0.99
N GLU A 83 6.02 6.33 1.20
CA GLU A 83 6.03 7.35 0.16
C GLU A 83 7.50 7.55 -0.19
N SER A 84 7.88 7.25 -1.43
CA SER A 84 9.23 7.53 -1.87
C SER A 84 9.42 9.04 -1.69
N ASP A 85 10.38 9.46 -0.84
CA ASP A 85 10.59 10.88 -0.49
C ASP A 85 10.30 11.76 -1.70
N PRO A 86 9.28 12.64 -1.65
CA PRO A 86 8.88 13.41 -2.82
C PRO A 86 10.10 14.16 -3.30
N SER A 87 10.56 13.81 -4.50
CA SER A 87 11.80 14.37 -5.01
C SER A 87 11.51 15.82 -5.39
N PRO A 88 12.20 16.79 -4.77
CA PRO A 88 12.16 18.16 -5.26
C PRO A 88 12.98 18.31 -6.54
N GLU A 89 13.59 17.21 -7.06
CA GLU A 89 14.54 17.18 -8.19
C GLU A 89 14.24 18.31 -9.15
N ALA A 90 15.04 19.35 -8.95
CA ALA A 90 14.88 20.65 -9.56
C ALA A 90 14.74 20.47 -11.07
N GLU A 91 13.63 20.96 -11.62
CA GLU A 91 13.51 21.33 -13.04
C GLU A 91 14.25 20.36 -13.98
N ALA A 92 14.07 19.05 -13.81
CA ALA A 92 14.57 18.12 -14.81
C ALA A 92 13.84 18.48 -16.11
N ASP A 93 14.57 18.95 -17.12
CA ASP A 93 14.10 19.51 -18.39
C ASP A 93 12.95 18.68 -18.96
N VAL A 94 11.73 19.03 -18.56
CA VAL A 94 10.50 18.36 -18.96
C VAL A 94 9.85 19.23 -20.00
N ASP A 95 9.56 18.65 -21.16
CA ASP A 95 8.78 19.35 -22.15
C ASP A 95 7.35 19.52 -21.64
N GLU A 96 6.99 20.74 -21.23
CA GLU A 96 5.64 21.05 -20.77
C GLU A 96 4.57 20.83 -21.86
N SER A 97 4.96 20.71 -23.13
CA SER A 97 4.06 20.47 -24.24
C SER A 97 3.52 19.03 -24.28
N GLU A 98 4.24 18.06 -23.69
CA GLU A 98 3.80 16.66 -23.64
C GLU A 98 2.99 16.30 -22.40
N ARG A 99 2.75 17.26 -21.51
CA ARG A 99 2.09 17.01 -20.23
C ARG A 99 0.64 16.58 -20.43
N LEU A 100 0.24 15.52 -19.71
CA LEU A 100 -1.15 15.04 -19.68
C LEU A 100 -1.74 15.29 -18.31
N SER A 101 -2.89 15.97 -18.24
CA SER A 101 -3.58 16.19 -16.96
C SER A 101 -4.07 14.87 -16.39
N VAL A 102 -3.80 14.64 -15.11
CA VAL A 102 -4.30 13.48 -14.37
C VAL A 102 -4.90 13.91 -13.05
N GLN A 103 -5.84 13.10 -12.58
CA GLN A 103 -6.50 13.26 -11.31
C GLN A 103 -6.72 11.87 -10.72
N HIS A 104 -6.50 11.73 -9.41
CA HIS A 104 -6.97 10.56 -8.65
C HIS A 104 -8.02 11.01 -7.63
N HIS A 105 -8.89 10.09 -7.24
CA HIS A 105 -9.97 10.31 -6.27
C HIS A 105 -9.83 9.41 -5.03
N VAL A 106 -8.59 9.02 -4.71
CA VAL A 106 -8.29 8.07 -3.63
C VAL A 106 -7.60 8.85 -2.52
N PHE A 107 -8.12 8.79 -1.29
CA PHE A 107 -7.60 9.55 -0.12
C PHE A 107 -7.67 11.08 -0.26
N GLY A 108 -8.56 11.58 -1.13
CA GLY A 108 -8.65 12.98 -1.51
C GLY A 108 -8.84 13.07 -3.03
N THR A 109 -9.02 14.28 -3.55
CA THR A 109 -8.86 14.52 -4.99
C THR A 109 -7.64 15.40 -5.18
N VAL A 110 -6.63 14.88 -5.89
CA VAL A 110 -5.43 15.64 -6.24
C VAL A 110 -5.26 15.63 -7.75
N ASP A 111 -4.96 16.81 -8.28
CA ASP A 111 -4.66 17.05 -9.67
C ASP A 111 -3.14 17.06 -9.92
N GLY A 112 -2.74 16.74 -11.14
CA GLY A 112 -1.34 16.71 -11.53
C GLY A 112 -1.13 16.56 -13.04
N TRP A 113 0.13 16.37 -13.41
CA TRP A 113 0.54 16.16 -14.79
C TRP A 113 1.46 14.96 -14.92
N VAL A 114 1.16 14.06 -15.86
CA VAL A 114 2.06 12.98 -16.28
C VAL A 114 2.94 13.46 -17.42
N TYR A 115 4.23 13.09 -17.36
CA TYR A 115 5.24 13.33 -18.39
C TYR A 115 5.71 12.00 -18.96
N PRO A 116 5.14 11.53 -20.10
CA PRO A 116 5.41 10.21 -20.64
C PRO A 116 6.88 9.96 -21.04
N SER A 117 7.64 11.01 -21.39
CA SER A 117 9.05 10.86 -21.77
C SER A 117 9.98 10.54 -20.60
N ARG A 118 9.56 10.77 -19.34
CA ARG A 118 10.39 10.54 -18.15
C ARG A 118 10.57 9.05 -17.89
N LYS A 119 11.82 8.58 -17.94
CA LYS A 119 12.18 7.15 -17.73
C LYS A 119 12.49 6.77 -16.27
N GLY A 120 12.45 7.72 -15.34
CA GLY A 120 12.90 7.55 -13.95
C GLY A 120 11.86 7.03 -12.95
N GLY A 121 10.75 6.44 -13.42
CA GLY A 121 9.64 5.96 -12.58
C GLY A 121 8.78 7.09 -11.99
N ARG A 122 9.37 8.24 -11.64
CA ARG A 122 8.66 9.44 -11.18
C ARG A 122 8.26 10.31 -12.37
N SER A 123 7.07 10.05 -12.92
CA SER A 123 6.53 10.71 -14.09
C SER A 123 5.37 11.66 -13.80
N VAL A 124 4.89 11.72 -12.55
CA VAL A 124 3.71 12.52 -12.20
C VAL A 124 4.09 13.68 -11.31
N ARG A 125 3.77 14.92 -11.73
CA ARG A 125 3.97 16.14 -10.93
C ARG A 125 2.64 16.58 -10.33
N CYS A 126 2.57 16.72 -9.01
CA CYS A 126 1.39 17.26 -8.34
C CYS A 126 1.18 18.74 -8.71
N SER A 127 -0.08 19.15 -8.93
CA SER A 127 -0.40 20.54 -9.25
C SER A 127 -0.25 21.50 -8.09
N GLU A 128 -0.31 21.01 -6.85
CA GLU A 128 -0.23 21.81 -5.63
C GLU A 128 1.20 21.89 -5.08
N CYS A 129 1.79 20.79 -4.59
CA CYS A 129 3.15 20.82 -4.01
C CYS A 129 4.29 20.82 -5.05
N LYS A 130 3.99 20.61 -6.34
CA LYS A 130 4.96 20.54 -7.44
C LYS A 130 6.00 19.40 -7.34
N CYS A 131 5.90 18.52 -6.35
CA CYS A 131 6.77 17.36 -6.23
C CYS A 131 6.50 16.32 -7.32
N PHE A 132 7.54 15.54 -7.66
CA PHE A 132 7.44 14.42 -8.59
C PHE A 132 7.26 13.08 -7.85
N PHE A 133 6.29 12.33 -8.32
CA PHE A 133 5.85 11.04 -7.78
C PHE A 133 5.88 9.98 -8.87
N THR A 134 6.04 8.73 -8.43
CA THR A 134 5.65 7.58 -9.26
C THR A 134 4.12 7.60 -9.45
N PRO A 135 3.56 7.00 -10.52
CA PRO A 135 2.11 6.89 -10.68
C PRO A 135 1.43 6.29 -9.45
N GLU A 136 2.08 5.28 -8.87
CA GLU A 136 1.58 4.65 -7.66
C GLU A 136 1.61 5.67 -6.51
N ASP A 137 2.74 6.37 -6.26
CA ASP A 137 2.89 7.28 -5.11
C ASP A 137 1.91 8.45 -5.24
N PHE A 138 1.68 8.94 -6.45
CA PHE A 138 0.71 9.99 -6.72
C PHE A 138 -0.72 9.59 -6.33
N VAL A 139 -1.11 8.32 -6.49
CA VAL A 139 -2.47 7.85 -6.12
C VAL A 139 -2.67 7.78 -4.60
N ALA A 140 -1.59 7.64 -3.82
CA ALA A 140 -1.64 7.65 -2.36
C ALA A 140 -1.40 9.04 -1.76
N HIS A 141 -0.76 9.92 -2.52
CA HIS A 141 -0.48 11.30 -2.13
C HIS A 141 -1.78 12.06 -1.87
N SER A 142 -1.83 12.80 -0.77
CA SER A 142 -2.96 13.66 -0.42
C SER A 142 -2.48 14.91 0.29
N HIS A 143 -3.22 16.00 0.11
CA HIS A 143 -3.02 17.21 0.89
C HIS A 143 -4.05 17.22 2.01
N THR A 144 -3.58 17.26 3.26
CA THR A 144 -4.46 17.59 4.38
C THR A 144 -4.83 19.06 4.26
N GLU A 145 -6.10 19.37 3.97
CA GLU A 145 -6.58 20.74 4.08
C GLU A 145 -6.27 21.23 5.49
N ASN A 146 -5.42 22.25 5.62
CA ASN A 146 -5.29 22.99 6.87
C ASN A 146 -6.56 23.83 7.05
N ARG A 147 -7.66 23.20 7.49
CA ARG A 147 -8.91 23.86 7.89
C ARG A 147 -8.78 24.51 9.28
N GLU A 148 -7.71 25.25 9.50
CA GLU A 148 -7.55 26.14 10.66
C GLU A 148 -7.03 27.51 10.22
N SER A 149 -7.96 28.40 9.88
CA SER A 149 -7.89 29.88 9.92
C SER A 149 -9.28 30.37 9.46
N GLN A 150 -10.24 30.54 10.39
CA GLN A 150 -10.63 31.84 10.98
C GLN A 150 -10.83 32.97 9.97
#